data_AF-A0A4U7BCF2-F1
#
_entry.id   AF-A0A4U7BCF2-F1
#
_cell.length_a   1.000
_cell.length_b   1.000
_cell.length_c   1.000
_cell.angle_alpha   90.00
_cell.angle_beta   90.00
_cell.angle_gamma   90.00
#
_symmetry.space_group_name_H-M   'P 1'
#
loop_
_entity.id
_entity.type
_entity.pdbx_description
1 polymer ?
#
loop_
_entity_poly.entity_id
_entity_poly.type
_entity_poly.pdbx_seq_one_letter_code
_entity_poly.pdbx_strand_id
1 'polypeptide(L)'
;MKAINLLLLGSIIGIGLFLGIAVAVSVFYPPTGLGGEAITDAFGSGLIMGQIFLKFGYVLISIALINTIYELFFAEASLKIIKILLAVVILALSLLFVFYYTLPMLETQSLIIEGKAGLEALAGEEFSTKHTQSEWLVKIILILQVALFFLSYKSAKVGYNR
;
A
#
# COMPACT_ATOMS: atom_id res chain seq x y z
N MET A 1 -24.72 -2.22 -0.07
CA MET A 1 -23.66 -1.20 0.11
C MET A 1 -22.69 -1.57 1.24
N LYS A 2 -23.15 -1.88 2.47
CA LYS A 2 -22.24 -2.27 3.58
C LYS A 2 -21.33 -3.47 3.28
N ALA A 3 -21.87 -4.54 2.70
CA ALA A 3 -21.11 -5.74 2.34
C ALA A 3 -20.03 -5.46 1.27
N ILE A 4 -20.31 -4.55 0.32
CA ILE A 4 -19.36 -4.15 -0.72
C ILE A 4 -18.18 -3.39 -0.10
N ASN A 5 -18.45 -2.45 0.82
CA ASN A 5 -17.40 -1.73 1.55
C ASN A 5 -16.49 -2.68 2.34
N LEU A 6 -17.09 -3.65 3.06
CA LEU A 6 -16.33 -4.67 3.79
C LEU A 6 -15.53 -5.59 2.86
N LEU A 7 -16.10 -5.99 1.72
CA LEU A 7 -15.39 -6.78 0.73
C LEU A 7 -14.17 -6.02 0.19
N LEU A 8 -14.34 -4.74 -0.18
CA LEU A 8 -13.24 -3.90 -0.68
C LEU A 8 -12.14 -3.70 0.37
N LEU A 9 -12.51 -3.42 1.63
CA LEU A 9 -11.57 -3.35 2.75
C LEU A 9 -10.82 -4.67 2.95
N GLY A 10 -11.53 -5.78 2.98
CA GLY A 10 -10.91 -7.11 3.14
C GLY A 10 -9.98 -7.45 1.99
N SER A 11 -10.38 -7.15 0.75
CA SER A 11 -9.57 -7.38 -0.45
C SER A 11 -8.27 -6.56 -0.43
N ILE A 12 -8.32 -5.26 -0.11
CA ILE A 12 -7.10 -4.44 -0.10
C ILE A 12 -6.12 -4.85 1.02
N ILE A 13 -6.64 -5.26 2.19
CA ILE A 13 -5.83 -5.83 3.27
C ILE A 13 -5.15 -7.13 2.79
N GLY A 14 -5.91 -8.01 2.14
CA GLY A 14 -5.39 -9.27 1.60
C GLY A 14 -4.30 -9.05 0.55
N ILE A 15 -4.51 -8.11 -0.39
CA ILE A 15 -3.50 -7.73 -1.38
C ILE A 15 -2.24 -7.20 -0.69
N GLY A 16 -2.38 -6.29 0.28
CA GLY A 16 -1.25 -5.73 1.02
C GLY A 16 -0.41 -6.79 1.74
N LEU A 17 -1.07 -7.75 2.41
CA LEU A 17 -0.40 -8.88 3.05
C LEU A 17 0.30 -9.79 2.03
N PHE A 18 -0.37 -10.11 0.93
CA PHE A 18 0.21 -10.96 -0.11
C PHE A 18 1.44 -10.31 -0.76
N LEU A 19 1.40 -8.99 -0.99
CA LEU A 19 2.53 -8.23 -1.50
C LEU A 19 3.74 -8.32 -0.56
N GLY A 20 3.53 -8.11 0.74
CA GLY A 20 4.61 -8.14 1.73
C GLY A 20 5.17 -9.54 2.00
N ILE A 21 4.34 -10.58 2.00
CA ILE A 21 4.75 -11.94 2.40
C ILE A 21 5.24 -12.75 1.20
N ALA A 22 4.51 -12.74 0.09
CA ALA A 22 4.78 -13.62 -1.04
C ALA A 22 5.54 -12.89 -2.17
N VAL A 23 5.06 -11.72 -2.57
CA VAL A 23 5.62 -11.02 -3.74
C VAL A 23 7.00 -10.46 -3.44
N ALA A 24 7.20 -9.80 -2.30
CA ALA A 24 8.50 -9.27 -1.92
C ALA A 24 9.58 -10.38 -1.89
N VAL A 25 9.27 -11.53 -1.28
CA VAL A 25 10.19 -12.68 -1.26
C VAL A 25 10.47 -13.19 -2.67
N SER A 26 9.44 -13.32 -3.51
CA SER A 26 9.59 -13.82 -4.88
C SER A 26 10.39 -12.88 -5.79
N VAL A 27 10.35 -11.56 -5.52
CA VAL A 27 11.04 -10.54 -6.33
C VAL A 27 12.49 -10.37 -5.90
N PHE A 28 12.79 -10.38 -4.59
CA PHE A 28 14.15 -10.16 -4.08
C PHE A 28 14.96 -11.45 -3.88
N TYR A 29 14.29 -12.60 -3.81
CA TYR A 29 14.94 -13.92 -3.68
C TYR A 29 14.44 -14.90 -4.74
N PRO A 30 14.58 -14.58 -6.04
CA PRO A 30 14.17 -15.49 -7.10
C PRO A 30 15.01 -16.78 -7.06
N PRO A 31 14.44 -17.93 -7.48
CA PRO A 31 15.21 -19.15 -7.66
C PRO A 31 16.42 -18.89 -8.57
N THR A 32 17.53 -19.58 -8.30
CA THR A 32 18.71 -19.51 -9.17
C THR A 32 18.37 -20.03 -10.57
N GLY A 33 18.90 -19.38 -11.60
CA GLY A 33 18.76 -19.84 -12.98
C GLY A 33 19.49 -21.16 -13.23
N LEU A 34 19.37 -21.70 -14.45
CA LEU A 34 19.99 -22.96 -14.87
C LEU A 34 21.54 -23.00 -14.74
N GLY A 35 22.18 -21.86 -14.48
CA GLY A 35 23.63 -21.73 -14.24
C GLY A 35 24.02 -21.34 -12.80
N GLY A 36 23.08 -21.28 -11.84
CA GLY A 36 23.37 -20.90 -10.45
C GLY A 36 23.40 -19.40 -10.16
N GLU A 37 23.32 -18.54 -11.18
CA GLU A 37 23.22 -17.08 -11.04
C GLU A 37 21.78 -16.64 -10.70
N ALA A 38 21.64 -15.53 -9.98
CA ALA A 38 20.33 -14.93 -9.71
C ALA A 38 19.71 -14.43 -11.03
N ILE A 39 18.41 -14.68 -11.22
CA ILE A 39 17.68 -14.27 -12.44
C ILE A 39 17.65 -12.74 -12.60
N THR A 40 17.68 -12.02 -11.48
CA THR A 40 17.63 -10.55 -11.43
C THR A 40 18.62 -10.06 -10.37
N ASP A 41 19.32 -8.97 -10.66
CA ASP A 41 20.13 -8.26 -9.67
C ASP A 41 19.25 -7.41 -8.73
N ALA A 42 19.85 -6.90 -7.64
CA ALA A 42 19.11 -6.14 -6.63
C ALA A 42 18.43 -4.88 -7.21
N PHE A 43 19.06 -4.24 -8.20
CA PHE A 43 18.49 -3.08 -8.88
C PHE A 43 17.28 -3.46 -9.72
N GLY A 44 17.39 -4.50 -10.56
CA GLY A 44 16.27 -5.01 -11.36
C GLY A 44 15.09 -5.46 -10.49
N SER A 45 15.34 -6.13 -9.36
CA SER A 45 14.30 -6.47 -8.39
C SER A 45 13.64 -5.23 -7.80
N GLY A 46 14.42 -4.19 -7.50
CA GLY A 46 13.92 -2.89 -7.06
C GLY A 46 13.02 -2.20 -8.09
N LEU A 47 13.36 -2.26 -9.38
CA LEU A 47 12.53 -1.72 -10.47
C LEU A 47 11.18 -2.44 -10.55
N ILE A 48 11.21 -3.77 -10.51
CA ILE A 48 9.99 -4.60 -10.55
C ILE A 48 9.10 -4.28 -9.34
N MET A 49 9.68 -4.26 -8.13
CA MET A 49 8.92 -4.02 -6.91
C MET A 49 8.34 -2.59 -6.88
N GLY A 50 9.10 -1.59 -7.33
CA GLY A 50 8.62 -0.21 -7.45
C GLY A 50 7.39 -0.10 -8.34
N GLN A 51 7.39 -0.77 -9.49
CA GLN A 51 6.23 -0.78 -10.41
C GLN A 51 5.02 -1.52 -9.83
N ILE A 52 5.25 -2.61 -9.09
CA ILE A 52 4.18 -3.32 -8.37
C ILE A 52 3.56 -2.40 -7.31
N PHE A 53 4.38 -1.71 -6.52
CA PHE A 53 3.90 -0.79 -5.49
C PHE A 53 3.17 0.42 -6.06
N LEU A 54 3.58 0.94 -7.22
CA LEU A 54 2.86 2.03 -7.90
C LEU A 54 1.45 1.60 -8.29
N LYS A 55 1.32 0.44 -8.95
CA LYS A 55 0.02 -0.11 -9.36
C LYS A 55 -0.86 -0.41 -8.16
N PHE A 56 -0.29 -1.03 -7.12
CA PHE A 56 -0.97 -1.25 -5.85
C PHE A 56 -1.42 0.07 -5.20
N GLY A 57 -0.56 1.10 -5.21
CA GLY A 57 -0.84 2.41 -4.67
C GLY A 57 -2.06 3.08 -5.29
N TYR A 58 -2.24 2.97 -6.62
CA TYR A 58 -3.45 3.49 -7.28
C TYR A 58 -4.71 2.71 -6.89
N VAL A 59 -4.63 1.38 -6.76
CA VAL A 59 -5.74 0.55 -6.27
C VAL A 59 -6.08 0.92 -4.82
N LEU A 60 -5.06 1.10 -3.99
CA LEU A 60 -5.16 1.51 -2.59
C LEU A 60 -5.86 2.86 -2.45
N ILE A 61 -5.45 3.88 -3.21
CA ILE A 61 -6.11 5.20 -3.23
C ILE A 61 -7.57 5.07 -3.67
N SER A 62 -7.83 4.30 -4.74
CA SER A 62 -9.18 4.14 -5.29
C SER A 62 -10.13 3.53 -4.26
N ILE A 63 -9.69 2.45 -3.59
CA ILE A 63 -10.47 1.79 -2.53
C ILE A 63 -10.60 2.68 -1.30
N ALA A 64 -9.54 3.38 -0.89
CA ALA A 64 -9.59 4.32 0.22
C ALA A 64 -10.62 5.43 -0.04
N LEU A 65 -10.64 6.00 -1.24
CA LEU A 65 -11.60 7.03 -1.64
C LEU A 65 -13.05 6.51 -1.58
N ILE A 66 -13.30 5.31 -2.12
CA ILE A 66 -14.63 4.67 -2.05
C ILE A 66 -15.05 4.47 -0.59
N ASN A 67 -14.14 3.98 0.27
CA ASN A 67 -14.42 3.79 1.69
C ASN A 67 -14.69 5.12 2.43
N THR A 68 -13.95 6.19 2.11
CA THR A 68 -14.19 7.53 2.68
C THR A 68 -15.57 8.04 2.32
N ILE A 69 -15.96 7.94 1.04
CA ILE A 69 -17.29 8.33 0.56
C ILE A 69 -18.36 7.50 1.29
N TYR A 70 -18.16 6.19 1.37
CA TYR A 70 -19.11 5.31 2.04
C TYR A 70 -19.31 5.66 3.52
N GLU A 71 -18.24 5.84 4.30
CA GLU A 71 -18.38 6.18 5.73
C GLU A 71 -18.96 7.59 5.94
N LEU A 72 -18.76 8.53 5.01
CA LEU A 72 -19.35 9.87 5.10
C LEU A 72 -20.89 9.82 5.08
N PHE A 73 -21.45 9.01 4.17
CA PHE A 73 -22.89 8.93 3.93
C PHE A 73 -23.60 7.85 4.76
N PHE A 74 -22.95 6.71 5.04
CA PHE A 74 -23.61 5.50 5.57
C PHE A 74 -23.14 5.07 6.96
N ALA A 75 -22.23 5.82 7.60
CA ALA A 75 -21.78 5.49 8.94
C ALA A 75 -22.87 5.71 10.01
N GLU A 76 -23.06 4.69 10.84
CA GLU A 76 -23.92 4.74 12.04
C GLU A 76 -23.50 5.83 13.04
N ALA A 77 -24.48 6.54 13.59
CA ALA A 77 -24.28 7.74 14.41
C ALA A 77 -23.33 7.55 15.61
N SER A 78 -23.35 6.39 16.28
CA SER A 78 -22.54 6.12 17.47
C SER A 78 -21.04 6.00 17.19
N LEU A 79 -20.64 5.59 15.99
CA LEU A 79 -19.24 5.42 15.58
C LEU A 79 -18.89 6.25 14.33
N LYS A 80 -19.75 7.21 13.97
CA LYS A 80 -19.64 7.96 12.71
C LYS A 80 -18.32 8.71 12.60
N ILE A 81 -17.99 9.49 13.64
CA ILE A 81 -16.81 10.37 13.64
C ILE A 81 -15.52 9.55 13.53
N ILE A 82 -15.37 8.48 14.32
CA ILE A 82 -14.14 7.68 14.34
C ILE A 82 -13.92 6.93 13.03
N LYS A 83 -14.98 6.40 12.40
CA LYS A 83 -14.86 5.71 11.11
C LYS A 83 -14.54 6.66 9.96
N ILE A 84 -15.17 7.83 9.94
CA ILE A 84 -14.85 8.89 8.96
C ILE A 84 -13.40 9.33 9.13
N LEU A 85 -12.96 9.60 10.37
CA LEU A 85 -11.58 10.01 10.64
C LEU A 85 -10.58 8.94 10.18
N LEU A 86 -10.81 7.67 10.50
CA LEU A 86 -9.97 6.56 10.03
C LEU A 86 -9.93 6.48 8.50
N ALA A 87 -11.09 6.56 7.84
CA ALA A 87 -11.15 6.49 6.38
C ALA A 87 -10.42 7.67 5.71
N VAL A 88 -10.55 8.89 6.26
CA VAL A 88 -9.82 10.07 5.75
C VAL A 88 -8.32 9.95 5.99
N VAL A 89 -7.90 9.50 7.17
CA VAL A 89 -6.47 9.27 7.47
C VAL A 89 -5.89 8.22 6.53
N ILE A 90 -6.58 7.08 6.32
CA ILE A 90 -6.14 6.04 5.38
C ILE A 90 -5.99 6.61 3.97
N LEU A 91 -6.95 7.42 3.50
CA LEU A 91 -6.86 8.07 2.19
C LEU A 91 -5.66 9.01 2.10
N ALA A 92 -5.46 9.88 3.11
CA ALA A 92 -4.33 10.80 3.15
C ALA A 92 -2.97 10.08 3.15
N LEU A 93 -2.83 9.01 3.95
CA LEU A 93 -1.62 8.20 3.97
C LEU A 93 -1.41 7.43 2.65
N SER A 94 -2.49 7.00 1.99
CA SER A 94 -2.41 6.35 0.67
C SER A 94 -1.93 7.30 -0.42
N LEU A 95 -2.41 8.56 -0.39
CA LEU A 95 -1.91 9.62 -1.26
C LEU A 95 -0.43 9.91 -0.98
N LEU A 96 -0.05 10.02 0.30
CA LEU A 96 1.34 10.22 0.70
C LEU A 96 2.23 9.08 0.20
N PHE A 97 1.78 7.83 0.33
CA PHE A 97 2.51 6.65 -0.14
C PHE A 97 2.85 6.77 -1.63
N VAL A 98 1.87 7.08 -2.49
CA VAL A 98 2.11 7.16 -3.94
C VAL A 98 2.89 8.41 -4.32
N PHE A 99 2.43 9.58 -3.92
CA PHE A 99 2.92 10.84 -4.48
C PHE A 99 4.21 11.34 -3.84
N TYR A 100 4.43 11.05 -2.56
CA TYR A 100 5.61 11.52 -1.85
C TYR A 100 6.72 10.47 -1.77
N TYR A 101 6.37 9.18 -1.73
CA TYR A 101 7.36 8.10 -1.63
C TYR A 101 7.56 7.36 -2.95
N THR A 102 6.53 6.70 -3.49
CA THR A 102 6.71 5.78 -4.62
C THR A 102 7.13 6.48 -5.90
N LEU A 103 6.45 7.57 -6.30
CA LEU A 103 6.76 8.28 -7.54
C LEU A 103 8.19 8.86 -7.54
N PRO A 104 8.65 9.58 -6.50
CA PRO A 104 10.03 10.06 -6.46
C PRO A 104 11.08 8.95 -6.49
N MET A 105 10.82 7.80 -5.84
CA MET A 105 11.75 6.66 -5.91
C MET A 105 11.85 6.08 -7.33
N LEU A 106 10.73 5.99 -8.04
CA LEU A 106 10.71 5.58 -9.45
C LEU A 106 11.38 6.60 -10.37
N GLU A 107 11.27 7.89 -10.07
CA GLU A 107 11.98 8.94 -10.79
C GLU A 107 13.50 8.80 -10.61
N THR A 108 13.99 8.61 -9.38
CA THR A 108 15.42 8.33 -9.13
C THR A 108 15.90 7.11 -9.92
N GLN A 109 15.12 6.02 -9.91
CA GLN A 109 15.44 4.82 -10.68
C GLN A 109 15.44 5.07 -12.21
N SER A 110 14.52 5.90 -12.70
CA SER A 110 14.45 6.28 -14.13
C SER A 110 15.65 7.11 -14.56
N LEU A 111 16.09 8.06 -13.72
CA LEU A 111 17.30 8.86 -13.97
C LEU A 111 18.56 7.98 -14.06
N ILE A 112 18.62 6.89 -13.29
CA ILE A 112 19.71 5.91 -13.37
C ILE A 112 19.68 5.17 -14.70
N ILE A 113 18.51 4.68 -15.13
CA ILE A 113 18.34 4.00 -16.43
C ILE A 113 18.71 4.93 -17.60
N GLU A 114 18.37 6.21 -17.50
CA GLU A 114 18.71 7.23 -18.49
C GLU A 114 20.19 7.66 -18.46
N GLY A 115 20.99 7.15 -17.52
CA GLY A 115 22.40 7.53 -17.35
C GLY A 115 22.62 8.95 -16.81
N LYS A 116 21.57 9.58 -16.27
CA LYS A 116 21.62 10.93 -15.66
C LYS A 116 22.03 10.89 -14.18
N ALA A 117 21.97 9.72 -13.56
CA ALA A 117 22.44 9.45 -12.21
C ALA A 117 23.15 8.09 -12.15
N GLY A 118 24.07 7.93 -11.20
CA GLY A 118 24.71 6.64 -10.93
C GLY A 118 23.97 5.83 -9.86
N LEU A 119 24.35 4.56 -9.68
CA LEU A 119 23.76 3.67 -8.67
C LEU A 119 24.00 4.17 -7.23
N GLU A 120 24.98 5.04 -7.03
CA GLU A 120 25.28 5.65 -5.73
C GLU A 120 24.09 6.48 -5.19
N ALA A 121 23.21 6.96 -6.08
CA ALA A 121 21.99 7.67 -5.70
C ALA A 121 21.03 6.79 -4.86
N LEU A 122 21.10 5.46 -5.02
CA LEU A 122 20.32 4.50 -4.22
C LEU A 122 21.01 4.13 -2.90
N ALA A 123 22.32 4.36 -2.80
CA ALA A 123 23.09 4.15 -1.58
C ALA A 123 23.06 5.37 -0.64
N GLY A 124 22.51 6.50 -1.10
CA GLY A 124 22.40 7.72 -0.32
C GLY A 124 21.45 7.60 0.88
N GLU A 125 21.75 8.35 1.93
CA GLU A 125 20.94 8.43 3.15
C GLU A 125 19.49 8.86 2.85
N GLU A 126 19.30 9.76 1.87
CA GLU A 126 17.99 10.21 1.46
C GLU A 126 17.13 9.06 0.89
N PHE A 127 17.67 8.26 -0.01
CA PHE A 127 16.94 7.14 -0.61
C PHE A 127 16.61 6.08 0.44
N SER A 128 17.61 5.68 1.24
CA SER A 128 17.43 4.69 2.32
C SER A 128 16.37 5.11 3.34
N THR A 129 16.37 6.40 3.71
CA THR A 129 15.39 6.97 4.62
C THR A 129 13.99 6.96 4.00
N LYS A 130 13.83 7.43 2.75
CA LYS A 130 12.53 7.42 2.07
C LYS A 130 11.99 6.01 1.86
N HIS A 131 12.85 5.06 1.47
CA HIS A 131 12.49 3.65 1.31
C HIS A 131 11.95 3.10 2.63
N THR A 132 12.71 3.23 3.73
CA THR A 132 12.33 2.73 5.05
C THR A 132 11.03 3.38 5.56
N GLN A 133 10.89 4.69 5.41
CA GLN A 133 9.66 5.40 5.80
C GLN A 133 8.45 4.91 5.01
N SER A 134 8.59 4.66 3.71
CA SER A 134 7.51 4.17 2.87
C SER A 134 7.03 2.77 3.29
N GLU A 135 7.94 1.90 3.72
CA GLU A 135 7.57 0.58 4.24
C GLU A 135 6.76 0.69 5.54
N TRP A 136 7.20 1.54 6.46
CA TRP A 136 6.48 1.80 7.70
C TRP A 136 5.10 2.38 7.43
N LEU A 137 5.00 3.30 6.48
CA LEU A 137 3.74 3.90 6.07
C LEU A 137 2.74 2.85 5.59
N VAL A 138 3.16 1.91 4.72
CA VAL A 138 2.29 0.83 4.23
C VAL A 138 1.84 -0.09 5.37
N LYS A 139 2.74 -0.42 6.31
CA LYS A 139 2.39 -1.23 7.50
C LYS A 139 1.35 -0.51 8.38
N ILE A 140 1.51 0.80 8.57
CA ILE A 140 0.54 1.62 9.32
C ILE A 140 -0.81 1.65 8.61
N ILE A 141 -0.83 1.89 7.29
CA ILE A 141 -2.05 1.86 6.48
C ILE A 141 -2.78 0.52 6.65
N LEU A 142 -2.06 -0.60 6.57
CA LEU A 142 -2.62 -1.93 6.74
C LEU A 142 -3.30 -2.09 8.11
N ILE A 143 -2.63 -1.70 9.20
CA ILE A 143 -3.18 -1.77 10.56
C ILE A 143 -4.45 -0.91 10.68
N LEU A 144 -4.44 0.30 10.12
CA LEU A 144 -5.61 1.19 10.14
C LEU A 144 -6.77 0.63 9.32
N GLN A 145 -6.50 0.01 8.17
CA GLN A 145 -7.51 -0.67 7.36
C GLN A 145 -8.14 -1.85 8.11
N VAL A 146 -7.34 -2.66 8.81
CA VAL A 146 -7.83 -3.74 9.66
C VAL A 146 -8.72 -3.20 10.78
N ALA A 147 -8.30 -2.12 11.44
CA ALA A 147 -9.10 -1.47 12.48
C ALA A 147 -10.45 -0.97 11.91
N LEU A 148 -10.42 -0.28 10.76
CA LEU A 148 -11.63 0.20 10.09
C LEU A 148 -12.55 -0.96 9.68
N PHE A 149 -12.00 -2.05 9.14
CA PHE A 149 -12.77 -3.25 8.77
C PHE A 149 -13.55 -3.81 9.96
N PHE A 150 -12.90 -4.03 11.11
CA PHE A 150 -13.58 -4.60 12.27
C PHE A 150 -14.60 -3.65 12.90
N LEU A 151 -14.33 -2.34 12.89
CA LEU A 151 -15.31 -1.34 13.33
C LEU A 151 -16.55 -1.32 12.43
N SER A 152 -16.37 -1.33 11.12
CA SER A 152 -17.46 -1.36 10.15
C SER A 152 -18.22 -2.69 10.17
N TYR A 153 -17.55 -3.82 10.46
CA TYR A 153 -18.18 -5.13 10.65
C TYR A 153 -19.05 -5.18 11.92
N LYS A 154 -18.54 -4.66 13.05
CA LYS A 154 -19.31 -4.60 14.31
C LYS A 154 -20.60 -3.78 14.13
N SER A 155 -20.51 -2.63 13.45
CA SER A 155 -21.67 -1.82 13.06
C SER A 155 -22.68 -2.63 12.22
N ALA A 156 -22.21 -3.37 11.21
CA ALA A 156 -23.08 -4.19 10.36
C ALA A 156 -23.88 -5.24 11.15
N LYS A 157 -23.27 -5.89 12.16
CA LYS A 157 -23.96 -6.87 13.01
C LYS A 157 -25.06 -6.26 13.88
N VAL A 158 -24.84 -5.05 14.43
CA VAL A 158 -25.84 -4.36 15.26
C VAL A 158 -27.07 -3.95 14.46
N GLY A 159 -26.88 -3.56 13.19
CA GLY A 159 -27.99 -3.18 12.32
C GLY A 159 -28.84 -4.36 11.81
N TYR A 160 -28.35 -5.60 11.84
CA TYR A 160 -29.13 -6.79 11.46
C TYR A 160 -29.99 -7.35 12.61
N ASN A 161 -29.57 -7.12 13.85
CA ASN A 161 -30.25 -7.60 15.05
C ASN A 161 -31.32 -6.63 15.59
N ARG A 162 -31.68 -5.59 14.83
CA ARG A 162 -32.77 -4.64 15.11
C ARG A 162 -33.76 -4.69 13.96
#